data_AF-A0A085LG67-F1
#
_entry.id   AF-A0A085LG67-F1
#
_cell.length_a   1.000
_cell.length_b   1.000
_cell.length_c   1.000
_cell.angle_alpha   90.00
_cell.angle_beta   90.00
_cell.angle_gamma   90.00
#
_symmetry.space_group_name_H-M   'P 1'
#
loop_
_entity.id
_entity.type
_entity.pdbx_description
1 polymer ?
#
loop_
_entity_poly.entity_id
_entity_poly.type
_entity_poly.pdbx_seq_one_letter_code
_entity_poly.pdbx_strand_id
1 'polypeptide(L)' 'MIVHGAYQAVPEPGEPADGPVREVAVEAATYEGARAMLYEQVRDGERLTGIRVEGRAEEHGQGRTA' A
#
# COMPACT_ATOMS: atom_id res chain seq x y z
N MET A 1 -12.70 -3.71 2.01
CA MET A 1 -12.15 -2.91 0.90
C MET A 1 -10.66 -3.14 0.86
N ILE A 2 -10.09 -3.29 -0.34
CA ILE A 2 -8.67 -3.56 -0.53
C ILE A 2 -7.97 -2.25 -0.87
N VAL A 3 -6.93 -1.91 -0.11
CA VAL A 3 -6.13 -0.70 -0.29
C VAL A 3 -4.66 -1.07 -0.36
N HIS A 4 -3.98 -0.53 -1.36
CA HIS A 4 -2.56 -0.73 -1.62
C HIS A 4 -1.78 0.50 -1.20
N GLY A 5 -0.78 0.31 -0.35
CA GLY A 5 0.24 1.30 -0.06
C GLY A 5 1.52 1.01 -0.84
N ALA A 6 2.09 2.03 -1.47
CA ALA A 6 3.40 1.98 -2.11
C ALA A 6 4.43 2.67 -1.20
N TYR A 7 5.49 1.95 -0.85
CA TYR A 7 6.57 2.41 0.02
C TYR A 7 7.86 2.46 -0.77
N GLN A 8 8.67 3.46 -0.49
CA GLN A 8 10.03 3.56 -1.01
C GLN A 8 10.98 3.91 0.12
N ALA A 9 12.23 3.47 0.00
CA ALA A 9 13.29 3.96 0.87
C ALA A 9 13.38 5.49 0.78
N VAL A 10 13.66 6.13 1.91
CA VAL A 10 13.99 7.55 1.94
C VAL A 10 15.39 7.70 1.35
N PRO A 11 15.56 8.39 0.21
CA PRO A 11 16.87 8.53 -0.42
C PRO A 11 17.79 9.36 0.47
N GLU A 12 19.07 8.96 0.56
CA GLU A 12 20.08 9.79 1.18
C GLU A 12 20.37 11.05 0.33
N PRO A 13 20.90 12.14 0.92
CA PRO A 13 21.27 13.31 0.15
C PRO A 13 22.28 12.97 -0.97
N GLY A 14 21.84 13.11 -2.22
CA GLY A 14 22.65 12.81 -3.40
C GLY A 14 22.27 11.51 -4.12
N GLU A 15 21.35 10.70 -3.56
CA GLU A 15 20.80 9.53 -4.22
C GLU A 15 19.54 9.85 -5.05
N PRO A 16 19.29 9.08 -6.12
CA PRO A 16 18.04 9.18 -6.88
C PRO A 16 16.84 8.80 -6.00
N ALA A 17 15.76 9.57 -6.12
CA ALA A 17 14.56 9.40 -5.29
C ALA A 17 13.66 8.22 -5.71
N ASP A 18 14.00 7.55 -6.82
CA ASP A 18 13.22 6.48 -7.46
C ASP A 18 13.79 5.09 -7.16
N GLY A 19 14.05 4.83 -5.87
CA GLY A 19 14.48 3.51 -5.40
C GLY A 19 13.41 2.42 -5.61
N PRO A 20 13.73 1.16 -5.28
CA PRO A 20 12.77 0.06 -5.40
C PRO A 20 11.49 0.34 -4.61
N VAL A 21 10.33 0.10 -5.24
CA VAL A 21 9.01 0.27 -4.62
C VAL A 21 8.56 -1.05 -4.00
N ARG A 22 8.14 -0.99 -2.74
CA ARG A 22 7.46 -2.08 -2.04
C ARG A 22 5.96 -1.81 -2.00
N GLU A 23 5.15 -2.77 -2.42
CA GLU A 23 3.69 -2.66 -2.35
C GLU A 23 3.13 -3.54 -1.23
N VAL A 24 2.15 -3.02 -0.48
CA VAL A 24 1.41 -3.76 0.55
C VAL A 24 -0.07 -3.57 0.35
N ALA A 25 -0.82 -4.66 0.32
CA ALA A 25 -2.28 -4.63 0.31
C ALA A 25 -2.81 -4.88 1.73
N VAL A 26 -3.79 -4.08 2.16
CA VAL A 26 -4.55 -4.30 3.40
C VAL A 26 -6.03 -4.35 3.10
N GLU A 27 -6.74 -5.15 3.87
CA GLU A 27 -8.19 -5.22 3.84
C GLU A 27 -8.77 -4.60 5.12
N ALA A 28 -9.69 -3.66 4.96
CA ALA A 28 -10.42 -3.07 6.08
C ALA A 28 -11.89 -2.81 5.73
N ALA A 29 -12.73 -2.52 6.72
CA ALA A 29 -14.12 -2.12 6.52
C ALA A 29 -14.27 -0.69 5.97
N THR A 30 -13.32 0.20 6.30
CA THR A 30 -13.34 1.62 5.95
C THR A 30 -11.99 2.09 5.41
N TYR A 31 -11.99 3.19 4.65
CA TYR A 31 -10.76 3.77 4.13
C TYR A 31 -9.85 4.27 5.25
N GLU A 32 -10.42 4.89 6.29
CA GLU A 32 -9.63 5.36 7.43
C GLU A 32 -8.98 4.20 8.19
N GLY A 33 -9.68 3.08 8.36
CA GLY A 33 -9.11 1.86 8.94
C GLY A 33 -7.98 1.29 8.09
N ALA A 34 -8.19 1.17 6.78
CA ALA A 34 -7.15 0.72 5.85
C ALA A 34 -5.93 1.64 5.85
N ARG A 35 -6.16 2.96 5.86
CA ARG A 35 -5.10 3.98 5.92
C ARG A 35 -4.30 3.85 7.21
N ALA A 36 -4.95 3.67 8.36
CA ALA A 36 -4.25 3.46 9.63
C ALA A 36 -3.35 2.21 9.58
N MET A 37 -3.89 1.09 9.09
CA MET A 37 -3.13 -0.16 8.92
C MET A 37 -1.94 0.01 7.98
N LEU A 38 -2.07 0.78 6.89
CA LEU A 38 -0.95 1.08 5.98
C LEU A 38 0.14 1.91 6.67
N TYR A 39 -0.20 2.83 7.57
CA TYR A 39 0.83 3.58 8.32
C TYR A 39 1.59 2.69 9.30
N GLU A 40 0.97 1.65 9.85
CA GLU A 40 1.66 0.66 10.70
C GLU A 40 2.62 -0.25 9.92
N GLN A 41 2.49 -0.32 8.58
CA GLN A 41 3.37 -1.12 7.72
C GLN A 41 4.65 -0.39 7.29
N VAL A 42 4.82 0.89 7.65
CA VAL A 42 6.03 1.67 7.35
C VAL A 42 7.21 1.09 8.13
N ARG A 43 8.31 0.76 7.44
CA ARG A 43 9.56 0.34 8.09
C ARG A 43 10.46 1.53 8.35
N ASP A 44 11.43 1.35 9.24
CA ASP A 44 12.48 2.34 9.47
C ASP A 44 13.22 2.65 8.16
N GLY A 45 13.36 3.94 7.83
CA GLY A 45 13.94 4.38 6.57
C GLY A 45 13.04 4.29 5.34
N GLU A 46 11.77 3.88 5.46
CA GLU A 46 10.79 3.92 4.37
C GLU A 46 9.80 5.08 4.52
N ARG A 47 9.25 5.53 3.40
CA ARG A 47 8.11 6.46 3.34
C ARG A 47 7.00 5.90 2.47
N LEU A 48 5.75 6.12 2.87
CA LEU A 48 4.58 5.86 2.04
C LEU A 48 4.50 6.94 0.95
N THR A 49 4.65 6.54 -0.32
CA THR A 49 4.66 7.46 -1.48
C THR A 49 3.34 7.52 -2.22
N GLY A 50 2.44 6.54 -2.03
CA GLY A 50 1.14 6.52 -2.69
C GLY A 50 0.17 5.52 -2.08
N ILE A 51 -1.13 5.79 -2.26
CA ILE A 51 -2.23 4.90 -1.84
C ILE A 51 -3.15 4.69 -3.05
N ARG A 52 -3.46 3.42 -3.38
CA ARG A 52 -4.45 3.04 -4.40
C ARG A 52 -5.55 2.19 -3.77
N VAL A 53 -6.80 2.47 -4.10
CA VAL A 53 -7.96 1.66 -3.65
C VAL A 53 -8.40 0.77 -4.80
N GLU A 54 -8.45 -0.55 -4.60
CA GLU A 54 -8.85 -1.51 -5.65
C GLU A 54 -10.36 -1.84 -5.64
N GLY A 55 -11.07 -1.59 -4.54
CA GLY A 55 -12.52 -1.82 -4.46
C GLY A 55 -12.97 -2.53 -3.19
N ARG A 56 -14.23 -2.97 -3.13
CA ARG A 56 -14.74 -3.77 -1.99
C ARG A 56 -14.22 -5.20 -2.10
N ALA A 57 -13.90 -5.82 -0.96
CA ALA A 57 -13.32 -7.17 -0.92
C ALA A 57 -14.25 -8.23 -1.56
N GLU A 58 -15.56 -7.95 -1.56
CA GLU A 58 -16.60 -8.77 -2.19
C GLU A 58 -16.48 -8.87 -3.73
N GLU A 59 -15.78 -7.93 -4.40
CA GLU A 59 -15.56 -7.97 -5.86
C GLU A 59 -14.37 -8.86 -6.27
N HIS A 60 -13.48 -9.23 -5.34
CA HIS A 60 -12.31 -10.08 -5.63
C HIS A 60 -12.57 -11.58 -5.39
N GLY A 61 -13.79 -11.97 -5.01
CA GLY A 61 -14.19 -13.36 -4.82
C GLY A 61 -14.76 -14.06 -6.06
N GLN A 62 -14.99 -13.34 -7.17
CA GLN A 62 -15.63 -13.88 -8.37
C GLN A 62 -14.80 -13.56 -9.63
N GLY A 63 -13.64 -14.20 -9.78
CA GLY A 63 -12.81 -13.97 -10.97
C GLY A 63 -11.79 -15.07 -11.30
N ARG A 64 -11.86 -16.25 -10.67
CA ARG A 64 -11.02 -17.40 -11.06
C ARG A 64 -11.70 -18.74 -10.77
N THR A 65 -12.75 -19.01 -11.53
CA THR A 65 -13.18 -20.38 -11.85
C THR A 65 -13.76 -20.36 -13.26
N ALA A 66 -12.88 -20.52 -14.25
CA ALA A 66 -13.11 -21.17 -15.54
C ALA A 66 -11.80 -21.15 -16.34
#